data_AF-A0A3D0ZAZ4-F1
#
_entry.id   AF-A0A3D0ZAZ4-F1
#
_cell.length_a   1.000
_cell.length_b   1.000
_cell.length_c   1.000
_cell.angle_alpha   90.00
_cell.angle_beta   90.00
_cell.angle_gamma   90.00
#
_symmetry.space_group_name_H-M   'P 1'
#
loop_
_entity.id
_entity.type
_entity.pdbx_description
1 polymer ?
#
loop_
_entity_poly.entity_id
_entity_poly.type
_entity_poly.pdbx_seq_one_letter_code
_entity_poly.pdbx_strand_id
1 'polypeptide(L)'
;MNKKQAVILSLLALIAIVLGFMVSGKFWFRLDLTKNKAYTLAPVSRNLYTEIPDQLRITYYLSDKLKTVFPQANEIEDLLREYANHSHGKIQVTVRDPVKAQLVEVVERLGIQAQQLQTMRQDETGLVTVYSGIIIEYLDQVDVLPGVFSLATLEYDLTSRIRSLVRGSIRQAGVIVGDNPRGWGEQYSYLNSILTQSGYNVRLIAPGLDIPETLPLLIVLGGVESLDEAALYQIDRYIQMGGKVLFTVKAVHIDTEGGTLEASLMADRGLLAMLSSYGITVRPEIAMDRSA
;
A
#
# COMPACT_ATOMS: atom_id res chain seq x y z
N MET A 1 59.31 -15.54 30.54
CA MET A 1 58.48 -14.34 30.76
C MET A 1 58.51 -14.03 32.25
N ASN A 2 58.97 -12.85 32.66
CA ASN A 2 59.07 -12.51 34.08
C ASN A 2 57.66 -12.35 34.68
N LYS A 3 57.43 -12.75 35.95
CA LYS A 3 56.12 -12.64 36.61
C LYS A 3 55.50 -11.25 36.48
N LYS A 4 56.32 -10.19 36.50
CA LYS A 4 55.88 -8.80 36.28
C LYS A 4 55.34 -8.55 34.86
N GLN A 5 55.97 -9.13 33.83
CA GLN A 5 55.50 -9.00 32.44
C GLN A 5 54.19 -9.76 32.23
N ALA A 6 54.04 -10.93 32.86
CA ALA A 6 52.78 -11.68 32.82
C ALA A 6 51.63 -10.89 33.43
N VAL A 7 51.83 -10.28 34.61
CA VAL A 7 50.83 -9.45 35.28
C VAL A 7 50.45 -8.22 34.46
N ILE A 8 51.42 -7.53 33.85
CA ILE A 8 51.17 -6.36 33.00
C ILE A 8 50.37 -6.74 31.76
N LEU A 9 50.70 -7.86 31.10
CA LEU A 9 49.96 -8.36 29.94
C LEU A 9 48.53 -8.76 30.31
N SER A 10 48.33 -9.41 31.47
CA SER A 10 46.99 -9.76 31.96
C SER A 10 46.15 -8.51 32.26
N LEU A 11 46.75 -7.46 32.84
CA LEU A 11 46.03 -6.20 33.11
C LEU A 11 45.63 -5.48 31.82
N LEU A 12 46.53 -5.44 30.83
CA LEU A 12 46.25 -4.82 29.52
C LEU A 12 45.15 -5.57 28.77
N ALA A 13 45.15 -6.91 28.83
CA ALA A 13 44.09 -7.72 28.23
C ALA A 13 42.73 -7.46 28.89
N LEU A 14 42.69 -7.34 30.22
CA LEU A 14 41.46 -7.04 30.95
C LEU A 14 40.92 -5.64 30.59
N ILE A 15 41.79 -4.64 30.49
CA ILE A 15 41.43 -3.27 30.08
C ILE A 15 40.88 -3.27 28.64
N ALA A 16 41.51 -4.01 27.72
CA ALA A 16 41.02 -4.13 26.35
C ALA A 16 39.63 -4.78 26.27
N ILE A 17 39.37 -5.80 27.09
CA ILE A 17 38.05 -6.45 27.18
C ILE A 17 36.99 -5.48 27.71
N VAL A 18 37.31 -4.74 28.79
CA VAL A 18 36.41 -3.74 29.38
C VAL A 18 36.11 -2.61 28.39
N LEU A 19 37.12 -2.10 27.68
CA LEU A 19 36.94 -1.09 26.64
C LEU A 19 36.11 -1.63 25.47
N GLY A 20 36.33 -2.88 25.05
CA GLY A 20 35.49 -3.54 24.05
C GLY A 20 34.02 -3.64 24.49
N PHE A 21 33.77 -3.95 25.77
CA PHE A 21 32.42 -4.01 26.34
C PHE A 21 31.76 -2.62 26.45
N MET A 22 32.52 -1.58 26.79
CA MET A 22 32.02 -0.20 26.85
C MET A 22 31.70 0.38 25.47
N VAL A 23 32.49 0.05 24.44
CA VAL A 23 32.26 0.49 23.06
C VAL A 23 31.12 -0.31 22.41
N SER A 24 30.94 -1.58 22.78
CA SER A 24 29.83 -2.44 22.36
C SER A 24 28.44 -1.82 22.62
N GLY A 25 28.29 -1.04 23.70
CA GLY A 25 27.04 -0.35 24.01
C GLY A 25 26.72 0.85 23.10
N LYS A 26 27.67 1.37 22.31
CA LYS A 26 27.51 2.60 21.50
C LYS A 26 27.56 2.40 19.99
N PHE A 27 28.13 1.30 19.50
CA PHE A 27 28.19 0.99 18.07
C PHE A 27 27.47 -0.34 17.79
N TRP A 28 26.14 -0.26 17.65
CA TRP A 28 25.35 -1.36 17.10
C TRP A 28 25.56 -1.45 15.59
N PHE A 29 26.69 -2.03 15.17
CA PHE A 29 26.88 -2.43 13.78
C PHE A 29 26.17 -3.79 13.57
N ARG A 30 24.87 -3.75 13.28
CA ARG A 30 24.12 -4.94 12.84
C ARG A 30 24.48 -5.22 11.38
N LEU A 31 25.40 -6.16 11.17
CA LEU A 31 25.62 -6.77 9.88
C LEU A 31 24.52 -7.83 9.68
N ASP A 32 23.49 -7.46 8.92
CA ASP A 32 22.37 -8.35 8.59
C ASP A 32 22.86 -9.44 7.63
N LEU A 33 23.01 -10.66 8.17
CA LEU A 33 23.41 -11.87 7.44
C LEU A 33 22.22 -12.71 6.98
N THR A 34 20.98 -12.19 7.10
CA THR A 34 19.81 -12.89 6.57
C THR A 34 19.76 -12.76 5.05
N LYS A 35 19.49 -13.88 4.37
CA LYS A 35 19.58 -14.00 2.90
C LYS A 35 18.60 -13.09 2.13
N ASN A 36 17.62 -12.47 2.81
CA ASN A 36 16.50 -11.76 2.17
C ASN A 36 16.40 -10.26 2.46
N LYS A 37 17.21 -9.64 3.36
CA LYS A 37 17.06 -8.20 3.72
C LYS A 37 15.61 -7.77 4.01
N ALA A 38 14.73 -8.70 4.37
CA ALA A 38 13.28 -8.47 4.43
C ALA A 38 12.88 -7.48 5.55
N TYR A 39 13.81 -7.22 6.47
CA TYR A 39 13.63 -6.32 7.61
C TYR A 39 14.39 -4.99 7.44
N THR A 40 14.87 -4.71 6.23
CA THR A 40 15.66 -3.52 5.92
C THR A 40 14.88 -2.62 4.97
N LEU A 41 14.60 -1.39 5.40
CA LEU A 41 13.93 -0.39 4.55
C LEU A 41 14.63 -0.20 3.20
N ALA A 42 13.84 -0.10 2.14
CA ALA A 42 14.32 0.30 0.83
C ALA A 42 14.98 1.69 0.90
N PRO A 43 15.98 1.99 0.05
CA PRO A 43 16.68 3.27 0.08
C PRO A 43 15.75 4.49 0.00
N VAL A 44 14.65 4.39 -0.74
CA VAL A 44 13.65 5.45 -0.87
C VAL A 44 12.95 5.72 0.46
N SER A 45 12.54 4.66 1.17
CA SER A 45 11.84 4.74 2.46
C SER A 45 12.75 5.27 3.57
N ARG A 46 14.06 4.92 3.53
CA ARG A 46 15.05 5.44 4.48
C ARG A 46 15.23 6.95 4.40
N ASN A 47 15.10 7.53 3.21
CA ASN A 47 15.28 8.97 3.01
C ASN A 47 13.98 9.76 3.21
N LEU A 48 12.87 9.10 3.52
CA LEU A 48 11.56 9.74 3.66
C LEU A 48 11.58 10.88 4.69
N TYR A 49 12.36 10.76 5.77
CA TYR A 49 12.45 11.81 6.81
C TYR A 49 12.92 13.16 6.27
N THR A 50 13.67 13.18 5.16
CA THR A 50 14.11 14.43 4.51
C THR A 50 12.94 15.20 3.89
N GLU A 51 11.85 14.50 3.57
CA GLU A 51 10.63 15.08 3.04
C GLU A 51 9.68 15.55 4.15
N ILE A 52 9.96 15.29 5.44
CA ILE A 52 9.07 15.58 6.58
C ILE A 52 9.58 16.80 7.38
N PRO A 53 8.98 18.00 7.19
CA PRO A 53 9.34 19.21 7.92
C PRO A 53 9.16 19.09 9.43
N ASP A 54 8.02 18.56 9.88
CA ASP A 54 7.63 18.51 11.29
C ASP A 54 7.57 17.07 11.83
N GLN A 55 7.16 16.91 13.09
CA GLN A 55 7.06 15.59 13.69
C GLN A 55 5.80 14.86 13.20
N LEU A 56 5.99 13.64 12.69
CA LEU A 56 4.94 12.71 12.27
C LEU A 56 4.79 11.59 13.30
N ARG A 57 3.55 11.23 13.64
CA ARG A 57 3.26 10.15 14.59
C ARG A 57 2.56 9.00 13.86
N ILE A 58 3.06 7.79 14.09
CA ILE A 58 2.47 6.54 13.62
C ILE A 58 2.01 5.76 14.84
N THR A 59 0.71 5.48 14.92
CA THR A 59 0.13 4.64 15.96
C THR A 59 -0.39 3.36 15.35
N TYR A 60 0.22 2.22 15.70
CA TYR A 60 -0.26 0.89 15.31
C TYR A 60 -1.19 0.36 16.39
N TYR A 61 -2.48 0.32 16.10
CA TYR A 61 -3.47 -0.33 16.94
C TYR A 61 -3.49 -1.81 16.65
N LEU A 62 -3.07 -2.61 17.63
CA LEU A 62 -2.91 -4.05 17.50
C LEU A 62 -3.40 -4.72 18.78
N SER A 63 -4.37 -5.62 18.66
CA SER A 63 -4.79 -6.45 19.80
C SER A 63 -3.67 -7.39 20.24
N ASP A 64 -3.39 -7.48 21.53
CA ASP A 64 -2.28 -8.32 22.05
C ASP A 64 -2.42 -9.80 21.67
N LYS A 65 -3.65 -10.29 21.56
CA LYS A 65 -3.95 -11.66 21.11
C LYS A 65 -3.39 -11.93 19.70
N LEU A 66 -3.37 -10.94 18.81
CA LEU A 66 -2.80 -11.09 17.47
C LEU A 66 -1.30 -11.35 17.50
N LYS A 67 -0.54 -10.77 18.43
CA LYS A 67 0.91 -11.03 18.53
C LYS A 67 1.25 -12.50 18.75
N THR A 68 0.33 -13.25 19.37
CA THR A 68 0.49 -14.67 19.66
C THR A 68 -0.01 -15.60 18.55
N VAL A 69 -1.04 -15.17 17.81
CA VAL A 69 -1.68 -15.97 16.77
C VAL A 69 -1.12 -15.66 15.37
N PHE A 70 -0.49 -14.50 15.22
CA PHE A 70 -0.08 -13.95 13.94
C PHE A 70 1.35 -13.37 14.02
N PRO A 71 2.39 -14.20 13.76
CA PRO A 71 3.79 -13.80 13.89
C PRO A 71 4.17 -12.53 13.10
N GLN A 72 3.53 -12.31 11.95
CA GLN A 72 3.77 -11.16 11.08
C GLN A 72 3.40 -9.84 11.77
N ALA A 73 2.58 -9.85 12.83
CA ALA A 73 2.29 -8.64 13.60
C ALA A 73 3.54 -8.05 14.27
N ASN A 74 4.49 -8.91 14.69
CA ASN A 74 5.78 -8.45 15.21
C ASN A 74 6.65 -7.88 14.09
N GLU A 75 6.63 -8.49 12.90
CA GLU A 75 7.38 -8.01 11.74
C GLU A 75 6.88 -6.64 11.25
N ILE A 76 5.57 -6.41 11.32
CA ILE A 76 4.95 -5.09 11.06
C ILE A 76 5.43 -4.07 12.09
N GLU A 77 5.41 -4.42 13.39
CA GLU A 77 5.93 -3.54 14.43
C GLU A 77 7.41 -3.21 14.20
N ASP A 78 8.23 -4.19 13.84
CA ASP A 78 9.65 -4.01 13.53
C ASP A 78 9.85 -3.07 12.33
N LEU A 79 9.10 -3.25 11.24
CA LEU A 79 9.13 -2.35 10.09
C LEU A 79 8.81 -0.91 10.51
N LEU A 80 7.77 -0.70 11.31
CA LEU A 80 7.41 0.63 11.79
C LEU A 80 8.53 1.23 12.64
N ARG A 81 9.14 0.45 13.55
CA ARG A 81 10.27 0.91 14.35
C ARG A 81 11.48 1.29 13.50
N GLU A 82 11.72 0.61 12.39
CA GLU A 82 12.77 0.99 11.44
C GLU A 82 12.54 2.37 10.82
N TYR A 83 11.29 2.74 10.51
CA TYR A 83 10.97 4.12 10.10
C TYR A 83 11.37 5.13 11.18
N ALA A 84 11.02 4.86 12.45
CA ALA A 84 11.39 5.74 13.56
C ALA A 84 12.91 5.85 13.73
N ASN A 85 13.63 4.71 13.70
CA ASN A 85 15.08 4.63 13.87
C ASN A 85 15.84 5.43 12.79
N HIS A 86 15.36 5.39 11.55
CA HIS A 86 15.98 6.10 10.42
C HIS A 86 15.46 7.54 10.23
N SER A 87 14.54 8.01 11.08
CA SER A 87 13.89 9.32 10.88
C SER A 87 14.59 10.52 11.51
N HIS A 88 15.68 10.33 12.26
CA HIS A 88 16.32 11.39 13.05
C HIS A 88 15.33 12.12 13.99
N GLY A 89 14.39 11.38 14.57
CA GLY A 89 13.38 11.90 15.50
C GLY A 89 12.15 12.53 14.84
N LYS A 90 12.07 12.56 13.50
CA LYS A 90 10.91 13.08 12.76
C LYS A 90 9.70 12.14 12.80
N ILE A 91 9.92 10.83 12.92
CA ILE A 91 8.85 9.83 12.98
C ILE A 91 8.84 9.20 14.37
N GLN A 92 7.71 9.30 15.06
CA GLN A 92 7.45 8.61 16.32
C GLN A 92 6.49 7.45 16.10
N VAL A 93 6.82 6.28 16.64
CA VAL A 93 6.00 5.06 16.49
C VAL A 93 5.53 4.60 17.85
N THR A 94 4.24 4.33 17.98
CA THR A 94 3.62 3.77 19.18
C THR A 94 2.75 2.57 18.80
N VAL A 95 2.83 1.47 19.57
CA VAL A 95 1.94 0.31 19.42
C VAL A 95 1.02 0.25 20.63
N ARG A 96 -0.29 0.11 20.42
CA ARG A 96 -1.29 0.06 21.50
C ARG A 96 -2.38 -0.96 21.21
N ASP A 97 -2.82 -1.65 22.25
CA ASP A 97 -4.06 -2.42 22.20
C ASP A 97 -5.25 -1.47 22.44
N PRO A 98 -6.17 -1.30 21.47
CA PRO A 98 -7.30 -0.38 21.60
C PRO A 98 -8.29 -0.80 22.70
N VAL A 99 -8.37 -2.10 23.01
CA VAL A 99 -9.25 -2.62 24.07
C VAL A 99 -8.70 -2.24 25.44
N LYS A 100 -7.40 -2.50 25.67
CA LYS A 100 -6.74 -2.15 26.95
C LYS A 100 -6.69 -0.64 27.17
N ALA A 101 -6.50 0.12 26.10
CA ALA A 101 -6.45 1.57 26.14
C ALA A 101 -7.83 2.24 26.23
N GLN A 102 -8.93 1.48 26.15
CA GLN A 102 -10.31 2.00 26.10
C GLN A 102 -10.54 2.97 24.92
N LEU A 103 -9.91 2.68 23.78
CA LEU A 103 -9.96 3.48 22.55
C LEU A 103 -10.79 2.84 21.44
N VAL A 104 -11.52 1.75 21.73
CA VAL A 104 -12.31 1.00 20.73
C VAL A 104 -13.22 1.92 19.92
N GLU A 105 -14.06 2.73 20.57
CA GLU A 105 -14.96 3.66 19.88
C GLU A 105 -14.23 4.72 19.04
N VAL A 106 -13.01 5.09 19.43
CA VAL A 106 -12.19 6.06 18.68
C VAL A 106 -11.62 5.40 17.42
N VAL A 107 -11.02 4.21 17.56
CA VAL A 107 -10.40 3.51 16.42
C VAL A 107 -11.45 3.04 15.41
N GLU A 108 -12.62 2.60 15.87
CA GLU A 108 -13.73 2.22 14.98
C GLU A 108 -14.27 3.43 14.22
N ARG A 109 -14.45 4.59 14.88
CA ARG A 109 -14.86 5.83 14.19
C ARG A 109 -13.84 6.29 13.16
N LEU A 110 -12.56 6.01 13.38
CA LEU A 110 -11.48 6.29 12.42
C LEU A 110 -11.38 5.23 11.31
N GLY A 111 -12.21 4.18 11.34
CA GLY A 111 -12.29 3.18 10.27
C GLY A 111 -11.56 1.87 10.55
N ILE A 112 -10.89 1.72 11.70
CA ILE A 112 -10.28 0.45 12.12
C ILE A 112 -11.35 -0.41 12.79
N GLN A 113 -12.03 -1.21 11.98
CA GLN A 113 -13.13 -2.08 12.42
C GLN A 113 -12.62 -3.38 13.06
N ALA A 114 -13.44 -3.96 13.94
CA ALA A 114 -13.18 -5.25 14.54
C ALA A 114 -13.23 -6.37 13.47
N GLN A 115 -12.30 -7.31 13.54
CA GLN A 115 -12.27 -8.48 12.65
C GLN A 115 -12.35 -9.77 13.45
N GLN A 116 -13.09 -10.74 12.93
CA GLN A 116 -13.20 -12.06 13.55
C GLN A 116 -12.24 -13.02 12.87
N LEU A 117 -11.26 -13.52 13.63
CA LEU A 117 -10.34 -14.55 13.17
C LEU A 117 -10.75 -15.91 13.72
N GLN A 118 -10.72 -16.92 12.87
CA GLN A 118 -10.85 -18.31 13.31
C GLN A 118 -9.52 -18.72 13.95
N THR A 119 -9.56 -19.11 15.22
CA THR A 119 -8.39 -19.67 15.89
C THR A 119 -8.49 -21.18 15.85
N MET A 120 -7.53 -21.84 15.20
CA MET A 120 -7.29 -23.27 15.38
C MET A 120 -6.31 -23.45 16.53
N ARG A 121 -6.83 -23.56 17.75
CA ARG A 121 -6.07 -24.17 18.85
C ARG A 121 -6.38 -25.66 18.87
N GLN A 122 -5.42 -26.46 19.31
CA GLN A 122 -5.39 -27.93 19.20
C GLN A 122 -6.69 -28.65 19.59
N ASP A 123 -7.61 -28.05 20.36
CA ASP A 123 -8.88 -28.68 20.75
C ASP A 123 -10.14 -27.76 20.74
N GLU A 124 -10.07 -26.50 20.26
CA GLU A 124 -11.25 -25.62 20.19
C GLU A 124 -11.21 -24.69 18.97
N THR A 125 -12.22 -24.80 18.10
CA THR A 125 -12.50 -23.81 17.05
C THR A 125 -13.26 -22.63 17.67
N GLY A 126 -12.57 -21.51 17.86
CA GLY A 126 -13.17 -20.28 18.38
C GLY A 126 -13.06 -19.12 17.39
N LEU A 127 -14.02 -18.20 17.46
CA LEU A 127 -13.91 -16.89 16.82
C LEU A 127 -13.32 -15.90 17.83
N VAL A 128 -12.23 -15.24 17.44
CA VAL A 128 -11.61 -14.20 18.26
C VAL A 128 -11.73 -12.86 17.54
N THR A 129 -12.33 -11.90 18.22
CA THR A 129 -12.39 -10.50 17.77
C THR A 129 -11.04 -9.81 18.02
N VAL A 130 -10.50 -9.21 16.98
CA VAL A 130 -9.20 -8.53 16.98
C VAL A 130 -9.27 -7.21 16.23
N TYR A 131 -8.33 -6.32 16.55
CA TYR A 131 -8.12 -5.06 15.85
C TYR A 131 -6.69 -5.01 15.31
N SER A 132 -6.53 -4.63 14.05
CA SER A 132 -5.24 -4.32 13.45
C SER A 132 -5.38 -3.14 12.49
N GLY A 133 -4.63 -2.07 12.71
CA GLY A 133 -4.62 -0.92 11.80
C GLY A 133 -3.64 0.16 12.23
N ILE A 134 -3.18 0.95 11.27
CA ILE A 134 -2.17 1.99 11.48
C ILE A 134 -2.81 3.36 11.25
N ILE A 135 -2.58 4.28 12.18
CA ILE A 135 -2.95 5.69 12.06
C ILE A 135 -1.68 6.51 11.89
N ILE A 136 -1.67 7.38 10.89
CA ILE A 136 -0.59 8.31 10.58
C ILE A 136 -1.12 9.73 10.83
N GLU A 137 -0.48 10.45 11.74
CA GLU A 137 -0.83 11.81 12.13
C GLU A 137 0.31 12.76 11.77
N TYR A 138 -0.01 13.85 11.07
CA TYR A 138 0.95 14.90 10.74
C TYR A 138 0.23 16.25 10.75
N LEU A 139 0.65 17.12 11.66
CA LEU A 139 -0.05 18.38 11.94
C LEU A 139 -1.54 18.09 12.25
N ASP A 140 -2.46 18.68 11.48
CA ASP A 140 -3.91 18.49 11.63
C ASP A 140 -4.48 17.39 10.71
N GLN A 141 -3.62 16.69 9.96
CA GLN A 141 -4.04 15.64 9.03
C GLN A 141 -3.88 14.26 9.64
N VAL A 142 -4.87 13.40 9.39
CA VAL A 142 -4.91 12.01 9.83
C VAL A 142 -5.18 11.13 8.61
N ASP A 143 -4.36 10.10 8.44
CA ASP A 143 -4.59 9.03 7.46
C ASP A 143 -4.60 7.67 8.17
N VAL A 144 -5.44 6.75 7.67
CA VAL A 144 -5.72 5.47 8.32
C VAL A 144 -5.53 4.33 7.33
N LEU A 145 -4.77 3.32 7.77
CA LEU A 145 -4.60 2.03 7.10
C LEU A 145 -5.32 0.97 7.94
N PRO A 146 -6.57 0.62 7.61
CA PRO A 146 -7.30 -0.43 8.33
C PRO A 146 -6.83 -1.82 7.90
N GLY A 147 -6.93 -2.81 8.80
CA GLY A 147 -6.77 -4.23 8.47
C GLY A 147 -5.35 -4.65 8.09
N VAL A 148 -4.33 -4.17 8.81
CA VAL A 148 -2.93 -4.45 8.48
C VAL A 148 -2.49 -5.81 9.03
N PHE A 149 -2.36 -6.81 8.15
CA PHE A 149 -1.92 -8.18 8.50
C PHE A 149 -0.78 -8.69 7.61
N SER A 150 -0.17 -7.87 6.77
CA SER A 150 0.90 -8.35 5.90
C SER A 150 1.91 -7.26 5.65
N LEU A 151 3.16 -7.67 5.44
CA LEU A 151 4.24 -6.81 4.99
C LEU A 151 4.26 -6.60 3.47
N ALA A 152 3.54 -7.41 2.70
CA ALA A 152 3.72 -7.52 1.25
C ALA A 152 3.70 -6.17 0.50
N THR A 153 2.80 -5.27 0.88
CA THR A 153 2.69 -3.91 0.29
C THR A 153 2.93 -2.80 1.31
N LEU A 154 3.12 -3.15 2.59
CA LEU A 154 3.00 -2.20 3.69
C LEU A 154 4.04 -1.08 3.62
N GLU A 155 5.27 -1.38 3.23
CA GLU A 155 6.32 -0.37 3.11
C GLU A 155 5.96 0.69 2.05
N TYR A 156 5.48 0.24 0.88
CA TYR A 156 5.04 1.13 -0.18
C TYR A 156 3.84 1.96 0.28
N ASP A 157 2.83 1.30 0.86
CA ASP A 157 1.61 1.96 1.33
C ASP A 157 1.92 3.03 2.37
N LEU A 158 2.75 2.73 3.38
CA LEU A 158 3.19 3.69 4.39
C LEU A 158 3.97 4.86 3.80
N THR A 159 5.04 4.59 3.04
CA THR A 159 5.90 5.64 2.48
C THR A 159 5.10 6.59 1.61
N SER A 160 4.29 6.04 0.73
CA SER A 160 3.51 6.83 -0.20
C SER A 160 2.46 7.66 0.57
N ARG A 161 1.86 7.12 1.64
CA ARG A 161 0.79 7.79 2.41
C ARG A 161 1.33 8.92 3.26
N ILE A 162 2.46 8.67 3.95
CA ILE A 162 3.22 9.71 4.65
C ILE A 162 3.54 10.86 3.70
N ARG A 163 4.06 10.56 2.50
CA ARG A 163 4.37 11.59 1.50
C ARG A 163 3.14 12.39 1.09
N SER A 164 1.99 11.72 0.91
CA SER A 164 0.72 12.37 0.57
C SER A 164 0.28 13.35 1.66
N LEU A 165 0.31 12.89 2.91
CA LEU A 165 -0.07 13.62 4.11
C LEU A 165 0.84 14.84 4.32
N VAL A 166 2.15 14.66 4.17
CA VAL A 166 3.15 15.71 4.35
C VAL A 166 3.08 16.78 3.25
N ARG A 167 2.81 16.38 2.01
CA ARG A 167 2.63 17.32 0.89
C ARG A 167 1.26 17.99 0.88
N GLY A 168 0.33 17.53 1.71
CA GLY A 168 -1.08 17.93 1.64
C GLY A 168 -1.75 17.60 0.30
N SER A 169 -1.18 16.65 -0.46
CA SER A 169 -1.75 16.22 -1.73
C SER A 169 -2.74 15.10 -1.50
N ILE A 170 -3.96 15.24 -1.99
CA ILE A 170 -4.93 14.15 -2.01
C ILE A 170 -4.55 13.23 -3.17
N ARG A 171 -4.46 11.92 -2.92
CA ARG A 171 -4.38 10.96 -4.03
C ARG A 171 -5.72 10.95 -4.72
N GLN A 172 -5.77 11.43 -5.95
CA GLN A 172 -6.99 11.45 -6.71
C GLN A 172 -6.87 10.54 -7.92
N ALA A 173 -7.91 9.77 -8.18
CA ALA A 173 -8.06 9.00 -9.40
C ALA A 173 -9.41 9.34 -10.03
N GLY A 174 -9.38 9.75 -11.30
CA GLY A 174 -10.60 9.88 -12.09
C GLY A 174 -10.92 8.53 -12.70
N VAL A 175 -12.19 8.15 -12.71
CA VAL A 175 -12.64 6.90 -13.32
C VAL A 175 -13.74 7.19 -14.34
N ILE A 176 -13.53 6.73 -15.56
CA ILE A 176 -14.54 6.66 -16.61
C ILE A 176 -14.89 5.18 -16.77
N VAL A 177 -16.16 4.83 -16.56
CA VAL A 177 -16.68 3.50 -16.88
C VAL A 177 -17.41 3.61 -18.20
N GLY A 178 -16.80 3.12 -19.28
CA GLY A 178 -17.33 3.26 -20.64
C GLY A 178 -18.59 2.43 -20.85
N ASP A 179 -18.54 1.13 -20.52
CA ASP A 179 -19.62 0.18 -20.89
C ASP A 179 -20.90 0.41 -20.08
N ASN A 180 -20.76 0.79 -18.81
CA ASN A 180 -21.88 1.10 -17.92
C ASN A 180 -21.45 2.09 -16.82
N PRO A 181 -21.65 3.41 -17.01
CA PRO A 181 -21.33 4.43 -16.01
C PRO A 181 -21.94 4.20 -14.63
N ARG A 182 -23.10 3.53 -14.55
CA ARG A 182 -23.77 3.19 -13.28
C ARG A 182 -23.19 1.93 -12.62
N GLY A 183 -22.39 1.16 -13.35
CA GLY A 183 -21.78 -0.09 -12.90
C GLY A 183 -20.66 0.06 -11.88
N TRP A 184 -20.15 1.29 -11.62
CA TRP A 184 -19.04 1.48 -10.67
C TRP A 184 -19.31 0.86 -9.28
N GLY A 185 -20.49 1.12 -8.72
CA GLY A 185 -20.84 0.67 -7.36
C GLY A 185 -21.08 -0.84 -7.25
N GLU A 186 -21.42 -1.51 -8.35
CA GLU A 186 -21.77 -2.93 -8.36
C GLU A 186 -20.63 -3.76 -8.97
N GLN A 187 -20.34 -3.55 -10.24
CA GLN A 187 -19.36 -4.31 -11.04
C GLN A 187 -17.92 -4.05 -10.59
N TYR A 188 -17.63 -2.83 -10.11
CA TYR A 188 -16.28 -2.42 -9.71
C TYR A 188 -16.17 -2.13 -8.20
N SER A 189 -17.11 -2.65 -7.39
CA SER A 189 -17.11 -2.50 -5.93
C SER A 189 -15.79 -2.92 -5.27
N TYR A 190 -15.19 -4.02 -5.75
CA TYR A 190 -13.90 -4.51 -5.26
C TYR A 190 -12.75 -3.55 -5.60
N LEU A 191 -12.69 -3.06 -6.84
CA LEU A 191 -11.68 -2.08 -7.25
C LEU A 191 -11.83 -0.76 -6.48
N ASN A 192 -13.06 -0.28 -6.32
CA ASN A 192 -13.37 0.90 -5.52
C ASN A 192 -12.90 0.73 -4.07
N SER A 193 -13.12 -0.46 -3.50
CA SER A 193 -12.68 -0.79 -2.14
C SER A 193 -11.16 -0.74 -2.03
N ILE A 194 -10.42 -1.35 -2.97
CA ILE A 194 -8.95 -1.34 -2.98
C ILE A 194 -8.42 0.09 -3.13
N LEU A 195 -8.95 0.88 -4.06
CA LEU A 195 -8.50 2.26 -4.29
C LEU A 195 -8.71 3.12 -3.04
N THR A 196 -9.90 3.04 -2.44
CA THR A 196 -10.24 3.77 -1.22
C THR A 196 -9.35 3.32 -0.05
N GLN A 197 -9.17 2.01 0.14
CA GLN A 197 -8.27 1.44 1.14
C GLN A 197 -6.79 1.73 0.87
N SER A 198 -6.44 2.18 -0.33
CA SER A 198 -5.10 2.66 -0.71
C SER A 198 -4.97 4.19 -0.59
N GLY A 199 -5.99 4.86 -0.07
CA GLY A 199 -6.02 6.29 0.22
C GLY A 199 -6.38 7.16 -0.98
N TYR A 200 -6.93 6.59 -2.06
CA TYR A 200 -7.39 7.36 -3.21
C TYR A 200 -8.79 7.93 -2.98
N ASN A 201 -8.94 9.22 -3.26
CA ASN A 201 -10.21 9.85 -3.55
C ASN A 201 -10.60 9.53 -5.00
N VAL A 202 -11.55 8.63 -5.18
CA VAL A 202 -12.03 8.25 -6.51
C VAL A 202 -13.12 9.22 -6.96
N ARG A 203 -12.92 9.84 -8.12
CA ARG A 203 -13.90 10.72 -8.77
C ARG A 203 -14.43 10.06 -10.04
N LEU A 204 -15.72 9.75 -10.07
CA LEU A 204 -16.37 9.33 -11.30
C LEU A 204 -16.51 10.51 -12.26
N ILE A 205 -16.12 10.29 -13.51
CA ILE A 205 -16.22 11.27 -14.60
C ILE A 205 -17.12 10.63 -15.65
N ALA A 206 -18.21 11.31 -16.00
CA ALA A 206 -19.07 10.84 -17.08
C ALA A 206 -18.34 11.02 -18.44
N PRO A 207 -18.49 10.07 -19.38
CA PRO A 207 -17.95 10.21 -20.73
C PRO A 207 -18.34 11.55 -21.38
N GLY A 208 -17.40 12.17 -22.10
CA GLY A 208 -17.62 13.43 -22.81
C GLY A 208 -17.49 14.71 -21.96
N LEU A 209 -17.41 14.58 -20.63
CA LEU A 209 -17.14 15.73 -19.76
C LEU A 209 -15.64 16.06 -19.70
N ASP A 210 -15.35 17.33 -19.43
CA ASP A 210 -13.98 17.81 -19.23
C ASP A 210 -13.28 17.04 -18.10
N ILE A 211 -12.07 16.55 -18.40
CA ILE A 211 -11.19 15.89 -17.45
C ILE A 211 -10.25 16.95 -16.85
N PRO A 212 -10.21 17.13 -15.51
CA PRO A 212 -9.36 18.15 -14.91
C PRO A 212 -7.88 17.94 -15.25
N GLU A 213 -7.20 19.00 -15.68
CA GLU A 213 -5.75 18.94 -16.01
C GLU A 213 -4.89 18.63 -14.77
N THR A 214 -5.40 18.97 -13.58
CA THR A 214 -4.75 18.67 -12.30
C THR A 214 -4.96 17.22 -11.85
N LEU A 215 -5.73 16.41 -12.59
CA LEU A 215 -5.99 15.03 -12.22
C LEU A 215 -4.70 14.22 -12.33
N PRO A 216 -4.23 13.52 -11.27
CA PRO A 216 -2.97 12.79 -11.33
C PRO A 216 -3.03 11.50 -12.16
N LEU A 217 -4.21 10.87 -12.23
CA LEU A 217 -4.45 9.59 -12.88
C LEU A 217 -5.90 9.51 -13.35
N LEU A 218 -6.09 9.09 -14.60
CA LEU A 218 -7.36 8.68 -15.15
C LEU A 218 -7.36 7.16 -15.35
N ILE A 219 -8.45 6.50 -14.99
CA ILE A 219 -8.68 5.08 -15.25
C ILE A 219 -9.88 4.98 -16.20
N VAL A 220 -9.69 4.35 -17.35
CA VAL A 220 -10.73 4.13 -18.36
C VAL A 220 -11.04 2.63 -18.40
N LEU A 221 -12.24 2.29 -17.96
CA LEU A 221 -12.73 0.92 -17.84
C LEU A 221 -13.70 0.61 -19.00
N GLY A 222 -13.26 -0.22 -19.93
CA GLY A 222 -14.04 -0.60 -21.11
C GLY A 222 -14.20 0.56 -22.10
N GLY A 223 -15.32 0.57 -22.82
CA GLY A 223 -15.72 1.70 -23.65
C GLY A 223 -15.52 1.54 -25.16
N VAL A 224 -15.11 0.37 -25.64
CA VAL A 224 -14.82 0.15 -27.07
C VAL A 224 -16.05 0.41 -27.94
N GLU A 225 -17.24 0.01 -27.49
CA GLU A 225 -18.50 0.16 -28.23
C GLU A 225 -19.34 1.36 -27.79
N SER A 226 -19.00 2.01 -26.68
CA SER A 226 -19.85 3.01 -26.02
C SER A 226 -19.24 4.40 -25.88
N LEU A 227 -17.90 4.53 -25.84
CA LEU A 227 -17.27 5.86 -25.84
C LEU A 227 -17.36 6.45 -27.24
N ASP A 228 -18.00 7.61 -27.32
CA ASP A 228 -18.17 8.37 -28.55
C ASP A 228 -17.01 9.34 -28.79
N GLU A 229 -17.04 10.02 -29.93
CA GLU A 229 -16.00 10.97 -30.33
C GLU A 229 -15.80 12.10 -29.30
N ALA A 230 -16.87 12.55 -28.64
CA ALA A 230 -16.78 13.58 -27.61
C ALA A 230 -16.01 13.07 -26.37
N ALA A 231 -16.28 11.84 -25.94
CA ALA A 231 -15.54 11.22 -24.84
C ALA A 231 -14.07 10.96 -25.21
N LEU A 232 -13.82 10.43 -26.41
CA LEU A 232 -12.47 10.16 -26.90
C LEU A 232 -11.66 11.45 -27.02
N TYR A 233 -12.27 12.54 -27.50
CA TYR A 233 -11.63 13.86 -27.55
C TYR A 233 -11.15 14.32 -26.17
N GLN A 234 -11.98 14.17 -25.12
CA GLN A 234 -11.61 14.58 -23.77
C GLN A 234 -10.47 13.73 -23.19
N ILE A 235 -10.50 12.42 -23.45
CA ILE A 235 -9.43 11.50 -23.04
C ILE A 235 -8.13 11.84 -23.79
N ASP A 236 -8.20 12.04 -25.10
CA ASP A 236 -7.07 12.37 -25.96
C ASP A 236 -6.43 13.70 -25.54
N ARG A 237 -7.24 14.75 -25.34
CA ARG A 237 -6.77 16.04 -24.82
C ARG A 237 -6.03 15.86 -23.49
N TYR A 238 -6.59 15.08 -22.55
CA TYR A 238 -5.94 14.82 -21.27
C TYR A 238 -4.58 14.14 -21.41
N ILE A 239 -4.45 13.17 -22.32
CA ILE A 239 -3.17 12.51 -22.63
C ILE A 239 -2.18 13.51 -23.24
N GLN A 240 -2.61 14.32 -24.21
CA GLN A 240 -1.76 15.33 -24.87
C GLN A 240 -1.22 16.37 -23.89
N MET A 241 -1.96 16.69 -22.83
CA MET A 241 -1.51 17.59 -21.74
C MET A 241 -0.53 16.92 -20.75
N GLY A 242 -0.13 15.67 -21.00
CA GLY A 242 0.78 14.91 -20.14
C GLY A 242 0.07 14.14 -19.02
N GLY A 243 -1.26 14.04 -19.08
CA GLY A 243 -2.06 13.25 -18.16
C GLY A 243 -1.72 11.75 -18.22
N LYS A 244 -1.79 11.09 -17.07
CA LYS A 244 -1.52 9.65 -16.97
C LYS A 244 -2.84 8.89 -17.05
N VAL A 245 -2.90 7.89 -17.92
CA VAL A 245 -4.10 7.07 -18.12
C VAL A 245 -3.77 5.59 -17.98
N LEU A 246 -4.61 4.87 -17.25
CA LEU A 246 -4.70 3.41 -17.29
C LEU A 246 -5.93 3.02 -18.11
N PHE A 247 -5.73 2.26 -19.19
CA PHE A 247 -6.81 1.67 -19.97
C PHE A 247 -6.98 0.20 -19.62
N THR A 248 -8.22 -0.23 -19.39
CA THR A 248 -8.59 -1.65 -19.32
C THR A 248 -9.64 -1.93 -20.38
N VAL A 249 -9.21 -2.44 -21.53
CA VAL A 249 -10.06 -2.61 -22.72
C VAL A 249 -9.94 -4.02 -23.26
N LYS A 250 -10.98 -4.49 -23.94
CA LYS A 250 -11.00 -5.78 -24.66
C LYS A 250 -11.57 -5.56 -26.06
N ALA A 251 -11.06 -6.30 -27.04
CA ALA A 251 -11.55 -6.24 -28.42
C ALA A 251 -12.53 -7.39 -28.75
N VAL A 252 -12.72 -8.32 -27.81
CA VAL A 252 -13.58 -9.49 -27.95
C VAL A 252 -14.54 -9.57 -26.77
N HIS A 253 -15.82 -9.75 -27.06
CA HIS A 253 -16.85 -10.08 -26.08
C HIS A 253 -17.03 -11.59 -26.02
N ILE A 254 -17.16 -12.16 -24.82
CA ILE A 254 -17.49 -13.56 -24.60
C ILE A 254 -18.82 -13.57 -23.85
N ASP A 255 -19.85 -14.17 -24.44
CA ASP A 255 -21.09 -14.42 -23.71
C ASP A 255 -20.82 -15.52 -22.67
N THR A 256 -21.13 -15.24 -21.41
CA THR A 256 -21.05 -16.20 -20.30
C THR A 256 -22.39 -16.40 -19.61
N GLU A 257 -23.43 -15.64 -20.03
CA GLU A 257 -24.76 -15.66 -19.42
C GLU A 257 -25.70 -16.61 -20.17
N GLY A 258 -25.52 -16.76 -21.49
CA GLY A 258 -26.33 -17.63 -22.36
C GLY A 258 -26.05 -19.13 -22.25
N GLY A 259 -25.06 -19.55 -21.44
CA GLY A 259 -24.65 -20.96 -21.34
C GLY A 259 -23.84 -21.49 -22.52
N THR A 260 -23.64 -20.67 -23.57
CA THR A 260 -22.68 -20.89 -24.65
C THR A 260 -21.48 -19.95 -24.44
N LEU A 261 -20.27 -20.38 -24.78
CA LEU A 261 -19.05 -19.55 -24.73
C LEU A 261 -18.76 -18.94 -26.11
N GLU A 262 -19.74 -18.23 -26.67
CA GLU A 262 -19.60 -17.61 -27.97
C GLU A 262 -18.77 -16.32 -27.87
N ALA A 263 -17.80 -16.19 -28.78
CA ALA A 263 -16.94 -15.03 -28.88
C ALA A 263 -17.33 -14.16 -30.09
N SER A 264 -17.45 -12.86 -29.88
CA SER A 264 -17.74 -11.88 -30.93
C SER A 264 -16.77 -10.70 -30.88
N LEU A 265 -16.47 -10.14 -32.05
CA LEU A 265 -15.66 -8.93 -32.14
C LEU A 265 -16.47 -7.73 -31.65
N MET A 266 -15.82 -6.87 -30.88
CA MET A 266 -16.41 -5.61 -30.45
C MET A 266 -16.32 -4.56 -31.57
N ALA A 267 -17.39 -3.80 -31.77
CA ALA A 267 -17.45 -2.73 -32.76
C ALA A 267 -16.72 -1.47 -32.26
N ASP A 268 -15.46 -1.29 -32.69
CA ASP A 268 -14.67 -0.12 -32.29
C ASP A 268 -15.30 1.20 -32.73
N ARG A 269 -15.63 2.05 -31.77
CA ARG A 269 -16.08 3.44 -31.99
C ARG A 269 -14.95 4.47 -31.99
N GLY A 270 -13.71 4.01 -32.03
CA GLY A 270 -12.52 4.84 -32.16
C GLY A 270 -11.57 4.73 -30.97
N LEU A 271 -11.94 4.02 -29.90
CA LEU A 271 -11.07 3.81 -28.75
C LEU A 271 -9.84 2.99 -29.12
N LEU A 272 -10.01 1.88 -29.85
CA LEU A 272 -8.87 1.05 -30.25
C LEU A 272 -8.02 1.77 -31.31
N ALA A 273 -8.66 2.49 -32.23
CA ALA A 273 -7.98 3.36 -33.19
C ALA A 273 -7.13 4.44 -32.49
N MET A 274 -7.67 5.10 -31.45
CA MET A 274 -6.93 6.08 -30.64
C MET A 274 -5.74 5.42 -29.93
N LEU A 275 -5.90 4.27 -29.29
CA LEU A 275 -4.79 3.57 -28.66
C LEU A 275 -3.68 3.21 -29.66
N SER A 276 -4.06 2.83 -30.88
CA SER A 276 -3.12 2.52 -31.96
C SER A 276 -2.29 3.74 -32.38
N SER A 277 -2.85 4.96 -32.37
CA SER A 277 -2.09 6.19 -32.65
C SER A 277 -1.01 6.49 -31.60
N TYR A 278 -1.22 6.00 -30.36
CA TYR A 278 -0.24 6.01 -29.28
C TYR A 278 0.71 4.80 -29.30
N GLY A 279 0.65 3.95 -30.34
CA GLY A 279 1.51 2.78 -30.50
C GLY A 279 1.08 1.56 -29.68
N ILE A 280 -0.17 1.54 -29.19
CA ILE A 280 -0.73 0.43 -28.40
C ILE A 280 -1.76 -0.32 -29.25
N THR A 281 -1.45 -1.56 -29.63
CA THR A 281 -2.38 -2.40 -30.39
C THR A 281 -3.05 -3.43 -29.48
N VAL A 282 -4.38 -3.37 -29.39
CA VAL A 282 -5.20 -4.42 -28.75
C VAL A 282 -5.64 -5.39 -29.83
N ARG A 283 -5.08 -6.61 -29.83
CA ARG A 283 -5.47 -7.63 -30.81
C ARG A 283 -6.84 -8.24 -30.45
N PRO A 284 -7.68 -8.55 -31.44
CA PRO A 284 -8.95 -9.23 -31.22
C PRO A 284 -8.73 -10.74 -30.99
N GLU A 285 -7.99 -11.07 -29.94
CA GLU A 285 -7.59 -12.43 -29.58
C GLU A 285 -8.00 -12.72 -28.13
N ILE A 286 -8.29 -13.99 -27.83
CA ILE A 286 -8.54 -14.47 -26.47
C ILE A 286 -7.29 -15.21 -26.00
N ALA A 287 -6.76 -14.83 -24.84
CA ALA A 287 -5.72 -15.59 -24.18
C ALA A 287 -6.35 -16.80 -23.48
N MET A 288 -5.88 -18.01 -23.81
CA MET A 288 -6.31 -19.27 -23.20
C MET A 288 -5.13 -19.97 -22.55
N ASP A 289 -5.41 -20.70 -21.48
CA ASP A 289 -4.42 -21.61 -20.90
C ASP A 289 -4.13 -22.74 -21.90
N ARG A 290 -2.85 -23.15 -22.00
CA ARG A 290 -2.43 -24.18 -22.95
C ARG A 290 -3.04 -25.56 -22.64
N SER A 291 -3.50 -25.78 -21.41
CA SER A 291 -4.10 -27.03 -20.94
C SER A 291 -5.63 -27.06 -21.03
N ALA A 292 -6.26 -25.98 -21.51
CA ALA A 292 -7.70 -25.90 -21.72
C ALA A 292 -8.16 -26.68 -22.97
#